data_AF-A0AAE0DHV4-F1
#
_entry.id   AF-A0AAE0DHV4-F1
#
_cell.length_a   1.000
_cell.length_b   1.000
_cell.length_c   1.000
_cell.angle_alpha   90.00
_cell.angle_beta   90.00
_cell.angle_gamma   90.00
#
_symmetry.space_group_name_H-M   'P 1'
#
loop_
_entity.id
_entity.type
_entity.pdbx_description
1 polymer ?
#
loop_
_entity_poly.entity_id
_entity_poly.type
_entity_poly.pdbx_seq_one_letter_code
_entity_poly.pdbx_strand_id
1 'polypeptide(L)'
;MLTALLWAAILSLSPLWWLSSISKEKTLSQTTFDDPVACAMIIACIGYDCSGNRNVISKVQSRAYPNQRLVRRFGIDNAFTTTNEDYRKDFRCHAKGKITLDDGRWKTIADLAKQLVGSIPQPGSDVANIRLDSLGQSVTLKISLRVLFDRDPLQLDDELIVEIARSINFLWTESKSTDYPSDADRERLRNALGFIFLDM
;
A
#
# COMPACT_ATOMS: atom_id res chain seq x y z
N MET A 1 24.74 39.46 18.90
CA MET A 1 25.56 38.35 18.37
C MET A 1 25.73 37.33 19.47
N LEU A 2 25.58 36.03 19.15
CA LEU A 2 25.78 34.86 20.03
C LEU A 2 24.63 34.40 20.95
N THR A 3 23.38 34.42 20.44
CA THR A 3 22.34 33.45 20.88
C THR A 3 21.74 32.65 19.70
N ALA A 4 22.25 32.87 18.49
CA ALA A 4 21.89 32.16 17.26
C ALA A 4 22.69 30.84 17.02
N LEU A 5 23.39 30.33 18.05
CA LEU A 5 24.21 29.10 17.93
C LEU A 5 23.89 28.03 18.97
N LEU A 6 22.78 28.17 19.72
CA LEU A 6 22.29 27.12 20.64
C LEU A 6 21.06 26.36 20.11
N TRP A 7 20.49 26.78 18.99
CA TRP A 7 19.48 26.00 18.24
C TRP A 7 20.09 25.10 17.16
N ALA A 8 21.40 25.21 16.90
CA ALA A 8 22.13 24.41 15.92
C ALA A 8 22.69 23.08 16.48
N ALA A 9 22.38 22.71 17.73
CA ALA A 9 22.82 21.46 18.36
C ALA A 9 21.67 20.50 18.73
N ILE A 10 20.43 20.80 18.31
CA ILE A 10 19.27 19.89 18.43
C ILE A 10 19.04 19.10 17.12
N LEU A 11 19.80 19.42 16.06
CA LEU A 11 19.77 18.72 14.77
C LEU A 11 20.90 17.70 14.55
N SER A 12 21.65 17.32 15.58
CA SER A 12 22.78 16.36 15.44
C SER A 12 22.72 15.12 16.35
N LEU A 13 21.60 14.85 17.02
CA LEU A 13 21.37 13.58 17.73
C LEU A 13 20.20 12.81 17.11
N SER A 14 20.54 12.12 16.01
CA SER A 14 20.03 10.82 15.59
C SER A 14 18.71 10.32 16.19
N PRO A 15 17.60 10.26 15.42
CA PRO A 15 16.56 9.30 15.66
C PRO A 15 16.83 7.99 14.89
N LEU A 16 18.08 7.50 14.91
CA LEU A 16 18.35 6.07 14.67
C LEU A 16 17.80 5.19 15.83
N TRP A 17 17.34 5.81 16.92
CA TRP A 17 16.61 5.14 18.00
C TRP A 17 15.13 4.89 17.69
N TRP A 18 14.59 5.40 16.58
CA TRP A 18 13.22 5.11 16.18
C TRP A 18 13.10 3.81 15.36
N LEU A 19 14.20 3.32 14.80
CA LEU A 19 14.24 2.02 14.12
C LEU A 19 14.33 0.81 15.07
N SER A 20 14.57 1.02 16.38
CA SER A 20 14.60 -0.07 17.38
C SER A 20 13.26 -0.28 18.10
N SER A 21 12.28 0.62 17.91
CA SER A 21 11.01 0.59 18.66
C SER A 21 9.87 -0.15 17.93
N ILE A 22 10.09 -0.63 16.69
CA ILE A 22 9.11 -1.40 15.92
C ILE A 22 9.23 -2.92 16.14
N SER A 23 10.21 -3.42 16.89
CA SER A 23 10.40 -4.86 17.10
C SER A 23 10.58 -5.24 18.56
N LYS A 24 9.48 -5.22 19.32
CA LYS A 24 9.33 -6.09 20.50
C LYS A 24 8.07 -6.93 20.38
N GLU A 25 7.82 -7.51 19.20
CA GLU A 25 7.13 -8.79 19.17
C GLU A 25 8.10 -9.84 19.72
N LYS A 26 7.64 -10.67 20.66
CA LYS A 26 8.36 -11.84 21.18
C LYS A 26 9.00 -12.56 20.00
N THR A 27 10.33 -12.54 19.91
CA THR A 27 11.07 -13.26 18.88
C THR A 27 10.90 -14.76 19.15
N LEU A 28 9.82 -15.34 18.63
CA LEU A 28 9.82 -16.74 18.23
C LEU A 28 11.06 -16.91 17.37
N SER A 29 11.90 -17.90 17.68
CA SER A 29 13.08 -18.24 16.90
C SER A 29 12.68 -18.29 15.42
N GLN A 30 13.05 -17.27 14.65
CA GLN A 30 12.73 -17.23 13.23
C GLN A 30 13.58 -18.29 12.55
N THR A 31 12.94 -19.39 12.14
CA THR A 31 13.58 -20.37 11.27
C THR A 31 13.65 -19.77 9.86
N THR A 32 14.86 -19.61 9.34
CA THR A 32 15.08 -19.18 7.96
C THR A 32 15.03 -20.40 7.04
N PHE A 33 14.36 -20.26 5.90
CA PHE A 33 14.28 -21.29 4.86
C PHE A 33 14.85 -20.73 3.58
N ASP A 34 15.96 -21.31 3.10
CA ASP A 34 16.64 -20.84 1.89
C ASP A 34 16.45 -21.78 0.68
N ASP A 35 15.88 -22.97 0.93
CA ASP A 35 15.57 -23.95 -0.12
C ASP A 35 14.27 -23.57 -0.87
N PRO A 36 14.29 -23.45 -2.22
CA PRO A 36 13.11 -23.11 -3.00
C PRO A 36 11.93 -24.07 -2.81
N VAL A 37 12.19 -25.36 -2.59
CA VAL A 37 11.13 -26.36 -2.39
C VAL A 37 10.46 -26.15 -1.03
N ALA A 38 11.24 -25.95 0.03
CA ALA A 38 10.73 -25.60 1.36
C ALA A 38 9.94 -24.28 1.33
N CYS A 39 10.43 -23.25 0.64
CA CYS A 39 9.71 -22.00 0.44
C CYS A 39 8.39 -22.20 -0.28
N ALA A 40 8.36 -23.00 -1.35
CA ALA A 40 7.14 -23.32 -2.09
C ALA A 40 6.13 -24.07 -1.21
N MET A 41 6.59 -24.99 -0.36
CA MET A 41 5.77 -25.70 0.62
C MET A 41 5.13 -24.73 1.63
N ILE A 42 5.91 -23.81 2.20
CA ILE A 42 5.43 -22.76 3.11
C ILE A 42 4.37 -21.89 2.43
N ILE A 43 4.65 -21.40 1.22
CA ILE A 43 3.72 -20.57 0.44
C ILE A 43 2.44 -21.34 0.07
N ALA A 44 2.56 -22.63 -0.21
CA ALA A 44 1.43 -23.52 -0.46
C ALA A 44 0.65 -23.84 0.82
N CYS A 45 1.16 -23.48 2.01
CA CYS A 45 0.61 -23.83 3.31
C CYS A 45 0.64 -25.35 3.56
N ILE A 46 1.56 -26.07 2.89
CA ILE A 46 1.74 -27.52 2.94
C ILE A 46 2.99 -27.78 3.75
N GLY A 47 2.88 -28.37 4.94
CA GLY A 47 4.07 -28.72 5.72
C GLY A 47 3.82 -28.92 7.21
N TYR A 48 4.93 -29.01 7.93
CA TYR A 48 4.99 -29.12 9.37
C TYR A 48 5.59 -27.83 9.96
N ASP A 49 5.20 -27.46 11.17
CA ASP A 49 5.85 -26.38 11.90
C ASP A 49 7.28 -26.78 12.33
N CYS A 50 8.01 -25.85 12.95
CA CYS A 50 9.37 -26.10 13.45
C CYS A 50 9.43 -27.18 14.54
N SER A 51 8.29 -27.61 15.08
CA SER A 51 8.16 -28.69 16.06
C SER A 51 7.72 -30.01 15.43
N GLY A 52 7.61 -30.08 14.10
CA GLY A 52 7.18 -31.27 13.38
C GLY A 52 5.67 -31.52 13.42
N ASN A 53 4.84 -30.54 13.84
CA ASN A 53 3.38 -30.67 13.83
C ASN A 53 2.81 -30.26 12.49
N ARG A 54 1.81 -31.00 12.00
CA ARG A 54 1.15 -30.68 10.73
C ARG A 54 0.48 -29.31 10.83
N ASN A 55 0.65 -28.49 9.79
CA ASN A 55 -0.06 -27.23 9.70
C ASN A 55 -1.58 -27.42 9.73
N VAL A 56 -2.24 -26.76 10.68
CA VAL A 56 -3.69 -26.88 10.92
C VAL A 56 -4.51 -25.75 10.27
N ILE A 57 -3.85 -24.68 9.79
CA ILE A 57 -4.54 -23.57 9.12
C ILE A 57 -4.51 -23.75 7.60
N SER A 58 -5.64 -23.47 6.96
CA SER A 58 -5.72 -23.44 5.50
C SER A 58 -4.91 -22.29 4.90
N LYS A 59 -4.59 -22.40 3.60
CA LYS A 59 -3.92 -21.33 2.83
C LYS A 59 -4.67 -20.00 2.84
N VAL A 60 -6.00 -20.04 2.96
CA VAL A 60 -6.83 -18.83 3.04
C VAL A 60 -6.65 -18.17 4.39
N GLN A 61 -6.79 -18.96 5.45
CA GLN A 61 -6.64 -18.49 6.82
C GLN A 61 -5.24 -17.94 7.11
N SER A 62 -4.19 -18.60 6.62
CA SER A 62 -2.81 -18.13 6.81
C SER A 62 -2.54 -16.75 6.20
N ARG A 63 -3.29 -16.37 5.17
CA ARG A 63 -3.25 -15.01 4.59
C ARG A 63 -4.20 -14.05 5.30
N ALA A 64 -5.40 -14.51 5.63
CA ALA A 64 -6.46 -13.70 6.21
C ALA A 64 -6.14 -13.24 7.63
N TYR A 65 -5.60 -14.12 8.49
CA TYR A 65 -5.40 -13.82 9.91
C TYR A 65 -4.42 -12.67 10.15
N PRO A 66 -3.20 -12.65 9.56
CA PRO A 66 -2.32 -11.51 9.72
C PRO A 66 -2.94 -10.21 9.17
N ASN A 67 -3.72 -10.32 8.09
CA ASN A 67 -4.32 -9.17 7.42
C ASN A 67 -5.64 -8.68 8.05
N GLN A 68 -6.13 -9.26 9.15
CA GLN A 68 -7.31 -8.73 9.86
C GLN A 68 -7.12 -7.30 10.36
N ARG A 69 -5.86 -6.89 10.58
CA ARG A 69 -5.51 -5.48 10.85
C ARG A 69 -5.97 -4.52 9.74
N LEU A 70 -5.98 -4.96 8.48
CA LEU A 70 -6.43 -4.15 7.35
C LEU A 70 -7.95 -4.01 7.34
N VAL A 71 -8.69 -5.04 7.73
CA VAL A 71 -10.14 -4.95 7.94
C VAL A 71 -10.44 -3.90 9.00
N ARG A 72 -9.73 -3.95 10.14
CA ARG A 72 -9.91 -2.99 11.23
C ARG A 72 -9.57 -1.55 10.80
N ARG A 73 -8.44 -1.35 10.10
CA ARG A 73 -7.96 0.00 9.76
C ARG A 73 -8.65 0.61 8.55
N PHE A 74 -8.96 -0.18 7.53
CA PHE A 74 -9.54 0.31 6.27
C PHE A 74 -11.03 -0.04 6.11
N GLY A 75 -11.56 -1.02 6.85
CA GLY A 75 -12.91 -1.53 6.63
C GLY A 75 -13.06 -2.34 5.33
N ILE A 76 -11.97 -2.94 4.83
CA ILE A 76 -11.97 -3.66 3.56
C ILE A 76 -12.15 -5.16 3.76
N ASP A 77 -12.99 -5.76 2.90
CA ASP A 77 -13.05 -7.20 2.69
C ASP A 77 -12.61 -7.52 1.26
N ASN A 78 -11.60 -8.38 1.12
CA ASN A 78 -11.02 -8.76 -0.16
C ASN A 78 -10.30 -10.11 -0.08
N ALA A 79 -9.67 -10.52 -1.18
CA ALA A 79 -8.99 -11.81 -1.27
C ALA A 79 -7.81 -12.04 -0.30
N PHE A 80 -7.35 -10.99 0.42
CA PHE A 80 -6.29 -11.07 1.41
C PHE A 80 -6.80 -11.05 2.85
N THR A 81 -8.04 -10.60 3.10
CA THR A 81 -8.60 -10.43 4.44
C THR A 81 -9.73 -11.43 4.74
N THR A 82 -10.38 -12.00 3.73
CA THR A 82 -11.45 -12.97 3.91
C THR A 82 -10.93 -14.38 4.26
N THR A 83 -11.66 -15.11 5.09
CA THR A 83 -11.48 -16.57 5.30
C THR A 83 -12.39 -17.41 4.40
N ASN A 84 -13.30 -16.80 3.65
CA ASN A 84 -14.23 -17.48 2.75
C ASN A 84 -13.56 -17.77 1.39
N GLU A 85 -13.34 -19.04 1.08
CA GLU A 85 -12.64 -19.47 -0.14
C GLU A 85 -13.40 -19.15 -1.43
N ASP A 86 -14.73 -19.24 -1.42
CA ASP A 86 -15.54 -18.99 -2.62
C ASP A 86 -15.60 -17.50 -2.92
N TYR A 87 -15.85 -16.67 -1.90
CA TYR A 87 -15.75 -15.22 -2.03
C TYR A 87 -14.36 -14.78 -2.51
N ARG A 88 -13.29 -15.42 -1.99
CA ARG A 88 -11.91 -15.15 -2.44
C ARG A 88 -11.71 -15.48 -3.93
N LYS A 89 -12.23 -16.62 -4.40
CA LYS A 89 -12.15 -17.00 -5.82
C LYS A 89 -12.88 -16.01 -6.69
N ASP A 90 -14.10 -15.62 -6.29
CA ASP A 90 -14.91 -14.66 -7.01
C ASP A 90 -14.21 -13.31 -7.08
N PHE A 91 -13.75 -12.76 -5.95
CA PHE A 91 -13.00 -11.50 -5.91
C PHE A 91 -11.79 -11.56 -6.84
N ARG A 92 -11.01 -12.65 -6.79
CA ARG A 92 -9.82 -12.82 -7.64
C ARG A 92 -10.20 -12.89 -9.12
N CYS A 93 -11.29 -13.55 -9.47
CA CYS A 93 -11.77 -13.63 -10.85
C CYS A 93 -12.09 -12.23 -11.39
N HIS A 94 -12.87 -11.45 -10.64
CA HIS A 94 -13.22 -10.08 -10.99
C HIS A 94 -11.99 -9.17 -11.09
N ALA A 95 -11.09 -9.21 -10.10
CA ALA A 95 -9.87 -8.41 -10.12
C ALA A 95 -8.94 -8.79 -11.29
N LYS A 96 -8.80 -10.09 -11.57
CA LYS A 96 -7.97 -10.59 -12.68
C LYS A 96 -8.50 -10.11 -14.03
N GLY A 97 -9.82 -10.10 -14.23
CA GLY A 97 -10.44 -9.58 -15.44
C GLY A 97 -10.08 -8.12 -15.73
N LYS A 98 -9.89 -7.30 -14.69
CA LYS A 98 -9.53 -5.88 -14.82
C LYS A 98 -8.04 -5.66 -15.10
N ILE A 99 -7.15 -6.43 -14.47
CA ILE A 99 -5.70 -6.23 -14.60
C ILE A 99 -5.05 -7.02 -15.74
N THR A 100 -5.77 -7.98 -16.34
CA THR A 100 -5.28 -8.71 -17.51
C THR A 100 -5.52 -7.86 -18.76
N LEU A 101 -4.52 -7.03 -19.08
CA LEU A 101 -4.52 -6.15 -20.24
C LEU A 101 -3.85 -6.84 -21.43
N ASP A 102 -4.38 -6.61 -22.63
CA ASP A 102 -3.69 -6.95 -23.89
C ASP A 102 -2.65 -5.88 -24.24
N ASP A 103 -1.80 -6.17 -25.22
CA ASP A 103 -0.70 -5.31 -25.66
C ASP A 103 -1.18 -3.91 -26.08
N GLY A 104 -2.36 -3.83 -26.72
CA GLY A 104 -2.95 -2.55 -27.14
C GLY A 104 -3.32 -1.70 -25.93
N ARG A 105 -4.04 -2.27 -24.97
CA ARG A 105 -4.36 -1.57 -23.71
C ARG A 105 -3.12 -1.21 -22.91
N TRP A 106 -2.11 -2.08 -22.85
CA TRP A 106 -0.84 -1.76 -22.21
C TRP A 106 -0.16 -0.55 -22.85
N LYS A 107 -0.14 -0.47 -24.18
CA LYS A 107 0.39 0.69 -24.90
C LYS A 107 -0.39 1.96 -24.57
N THR A 108 -1.72 1.90 -24.58
CA THR A 108 -2.57 3.05 -24.19
C THR A 108 -2.26 3.53 -22.77
N ILE A 109 -2.12 2.61 -21.82
CA ILE A 109 -1.79 2.95 -20.43
C ILE A 109 -0.38 3.56 -20.34
N ALA A 110 0.59 3.04 -21.08
CA ALA A 110 1.94 3.59 -21.12
C ALA A 110 1.98 5.00 -21.72
N ASP A 111 1.25 5.26 -22.80
CA ASP A 111 1.17 6.57 -23.42
C ASP A 111 0.44 7.58 -22.53
N LEU A 112 -0.61 7.15 -21.81
CA LEU A 112 -1.28 7.96 -20.79
C LEU A 112 -0.35 8.31 -19.63
N ALA A 113 0.45 7.36 -19.15
CA ALA A 113 1.44 7.63 -18.11
C ALA A 113 2.49 8.66 -18.56
N LYS A 114 2.97 8.58 -19.82
CA LYS A 114 3.86 9.59 -20.39
C LYS A 114 3.19 10.96 -20.49
N GLN A 115 1.91 11.00 -20.86
CA GLN A 115 1.15 12.25 -20.93
C GLN A 115 1.01 12.90 -19.55
N LEU A 116 0.68 12.13 -18.51
CA LEU A 116 0.58 12.62 -17.13
C LEU A 116 1.91 13.20 -16.61
N VAL A 117 3.04 12.59 -16.99
CA VAL A 117 4.37 13.12 -16.65
C VAL A 117 4.71 14.35 -17.49
N GLY A 118 4.33 14.35 -18.78
CA GLY A 118 4.59 15.45 -19.71
C GLY A 118 3.79 16.72 -19.44
N SER A 119 2.64 16.63 -18.76
CA SER A 119 1.84 17.78 -18.33
C SER A 119 2.43 18.53 -17.13
N ILE A 120 3.50 18.00 -16.53
CA ILE A 120 4.20 18.66 -15.43
C ILE A 120 5.05 19.81 -16.02
N PRO A 121 5.04 21.00 -15.41
CA PRO A 121 5.86 22.11 -15.88
C PRO A 121 7.33 21.70 -16.05
N GLN A 122 7.87 21.91 -17.24
CA GLN A 122 9.26 21.59 -17.55
C GLN A 122 10.20 22.52 -16.76
N PRO A 123 11.34 22.02 -16.26
CA PRO A 123 12.33 22.85 -15.57
C PRO A 123 12.94 23.84 -16.57
N GLY A 124 12.51 25.10 -16.47
CA GLY A 124 12.91 26.20 -17.36
C GLY A 124 12.40 27.58 -16.93
N SER A 125 11.40 27.64 -16.06
CA SER A 125 11.04 28.81 -15.25
C SER A 125 11.27 28.46 -13.78
N ASP A 126 12.25 29.11 -13.12
CA ASP A 126 12.61 28.97 -11.70
C ASP A 126 12.38 27.58 -11.08
N VAL A 127 13.42 26.75 -11.16
CA VAL A 127 13.48 25.32 -10.79
C VAL A 127 12.62 24.95 -9.58
N ALA A 128 11.38 24.55 -9.83
CA ALA A 128 10.58 23.81 -8.88
C ALA A 128 11.17 22.40 -8.79
N ASN A 129 11.83 22.08 -7.67
CA ASN A 129 12.30 20.72 -7.40
C ASN A 129 11.09 19.78 -7.29
N ILE A 130 10.87 18.95 -8.32
CA ILE A 130 9.82 17.95 -8.32
C ILE A 130 10.27 16.75 -7.49
N ARG A 131 9.49 16.44 -6.46
CA ARG A 131 9.68 15.25 -5.64
C ARG A 131 9.25 14.00 -6.41
N LEU A 132 10.23 13.17 -6.79
CA LEU A 132 10.00 11.95 -7.57
C LEU A 132 9.03 10.97 -6.90
N ASP A 133 9.03 10.92 -5.56
CA ASP A 133 8.14 10.05 -4.80
C ASP A 133 6.67 10.51 -4.88
N SER A 134 6.40 11.81 -4.74
CA SER A 134 5.06 12.38 -4.92
C SER A 134 4.55 12.17 -6.35
N LEU A 135 5.43 12.39 -7.34
CA LEU A 135 5.12 12.16 -8.75
C LEU A 135 4.78 10.68 -9.01
N GLY A 136 5.65 9.77 -8.57
CA GLY A 136 5.44 8.34 -8.73
C GLY A 136 4.15 7.87 -8.08
N GLN A 137 3.83 8.35 -6.88
CA GLN A 137 2.57 8.05 -6.18
C GLN A 137 1.35 8.55 -6.95
N SER A 138 1.36 9.81 -7.42
CA SER A 138 0.23 10.38 -8.16
C SER A 138 -0.04 9.63 -9.45
N VAL A 139 1.00 9.45 -10.29
CA VAL A 139 0.86 8.76 -11.58
C VAL A 139 0.43 7.31 -11.37
N THR A 140 1.05 6.59 -10.41
CA THR A 140 0.69 5.19 -10.13
C THR A 140 -0.77 5.08 -9.68
N LEU A 141 -1.23 5.97 -8.78
CA LEU A 141 -2.60 5.93 -8.29
C LEU A 141 -3.60 6.28 -9.39
N LYS A 142 -3.35 7.32 -10.19
CA LYS A 142 -4.18 7.70 -11.33
C LYS A 142 -4.31 6.57 -12.36
N ILE A 143 -3.20 5.93 -12.73
CA ILE A 143 -3.21 4.79 -13.65
C ILE A 143 -3.94 3.58 -13.04
N SER A 144 -3.73 3.32 -11.75
CA SER A 144 -4.46 2.25 -11.05
C SER A 144 -5.98 2.50 -11.06
N LEU A 145 -6.40 3.76 -10.85
CA LEU A 145 -7.79 4.16 -10.91
C LEU A 145 -8.39 3.99 -12.32
N ARG A 146 -7.62 4.30 -13.37
CA ARG A 146 -8.03 4.04 -14.75
C ARG A 146 -8.20 2.54 -15.03
N VAL A 147 -7.24 1.72 -14.64
CA VAL A 147 -7.27 0.27 -14.93
C VAL A 147 -8.36 -0.44 -14.12
N LEU A 148 -8.53 -0.08 -12.85
CA LEU A 148 -9.43 -0.80 -11.94
C LEU A 148 -10.86 -0.26 -11.94
N PHE A 149 -11.05 1.02 -12.25
CA PHE A 149 -12.32 1.71 -12.08
C PHE A 149 -12.70 2.61 -13.27
N ASP A 150 -11.96 2.53 -14.38
CA ASP A 150 -12.25 3.25 -15.63
C ASP A 150 -12.24 4.80 -15.50
N ARG A 151 -11.71 5.35 -14.39
CA ARG A 151 -11.64 6.81 -14.17
C ARG A 151 -10.59 7.44 -15.08
N ASP A 152 -10.92 8.59 -15.67
CA ASP A 152 -10.00 9.33 -16.52
C ASP A 152 -8.92 10.04 -15.68
N PRO A 153 -7.63 9.63 -15.77
CA PRO A 153 -6.52 10.23 -15.03
C PRO A 153 -6.35 11.74 -15.22
N LEU A 154 -6.75 12.26 -16.37
CA LEU A 154 -6.56 13.67 -16.72
C LEU A 154 -7.60 14.57 -16.04
N GLN A 155 -8.72 13.99 -15.60
CA GLN A 155 -9.78 14.71 -14.89
C GLN A 155 -9.61 14.65 -13.36
N LEU A 156 -8.68 13.84 -12.87
CA LEU A 156 -8.43 13.69 -11.44
C LEU A 156 -7.51 14.82 -10.96
N ASP A 157 -7.95 15.54 -9.92
CA ASP A 157 -7.18 16.57 -9.25
C ASP A 157 -5.90 15.98 -8.59
N ASP A 158 -4.75 16.59 -8.86
CA ASP A 158 -3.46 16.09 -8.37
C ASP A 158 -3.32 16.22 -6.85
N GLU A 159 -3.87 17.29 -6.25
CA GLU A 159 -3.81 17.49 -4.81
C GLU A 159 -4.62 16.43 -4.07
N LEU A 160 -5.84 16.15 -4.54
CA LEU A 160 -6.70 15.09 -4.03
C LEU A 160 -6.03 13.71 -4.15
N ILE A 161 -5.42 13.40 -5.30
CA ILE A 161 -4.72 12.13 -5.50
C ILE A 161 -3.54 11.98 -4.54
N VAL A 162 -2.74 13.03 -4.34
CA VAL A 162 -1.64 13.02 -3.37
C VAL A 162 -2.17 12.85 -1.94
N GLU A 163 -3.29 13.49 -1.60
CA GLU A 163 -3.94 13.30 -0.30
C GLU A 163 -4.38 11.85 -0.09
N ILE A 164 -5.04 11.23 -1.08
CA ILE A 164 -5.48 9.84 -1.02
C ILE A 164 -4.29 8.91 -0.87
N ALA A 165 -3.24 9.08 -1.67
CA ALA A 165 -2.03 8.26 -1.60
C ALA A 165 -1.36 8.35 -0.22
N ARG A 166 -1.27 9.56 0.34
CA ARG A 166 -0.73 9.80 1.68
C ARG A 166 -1.58 9.11 2.76
N SER A 167 -2.90 9.26 2.69
CA SER A 167 -3.85 8.65 3.63
C SER A 167 -3.80 7.12 3.56
N ILE A 168 -3.71 6.52 2.38
CA ILE A 168 -3.53 5.07 2.21
C ILE A 168 -2.23 4.61 2.87
N ASN A 169 -1.11 5.27 2.59
CA ASN A 169 0.20 4.92 3.16
C ASN A 169 0.22 5.08 4.69
N PHE A 170 -0.39 6.15 5.19
CA PHE A 170 -0.52 6.39 6.62
C PHE A 170 -1.33 5.28 7.29
N LEU A 171 -2.56 5.02 6.82
CA LEU A 171 -3.39 3.93 7.36
C LEU A 171 -2.70 2.56 7.23
N TRP A 172 -1.99 2.30 6.15
CA TRP A 172 -1.26 1.03 5.97
C TRP A 172 -0.17 0.85 7.02
N THR A 173 0.59 1.92 7.29
CA THR A 173 1.66 1.92 8.29
C THR A 173 1.06 1.76 9.69
N GLU A 174 0.04 2.55 10.00
CA GLU A 174 -0.67 2.51 11.28
C GLU A 174 -1.34 1.16 11.53
N SER A 175 -1.79 0.46 10.48
CA SER A 175 -2.39 -0.87 10.64
C SER A 175 -1.45 -1.90 11.28
N LYS A 176 -0.14 -1.65 11.26
CA LYS A 176 0.89 -2.51 11.85
C LYS A 176 1.18 -2.17 13.32
N SER A 177 0.69 -1.05 13.83
CA SER A 177 0.73 -0.72 15.25
C SER A 177 -0.32 -1.54 16.01
N THR A 178 -0.10 -1.71 17.31
CA THR A 178 -1.08 -2.29 18.24
C THR A 178 -2.17 -1.30 18.63
N ASP A 179 -1.99 -0.01 18.32
CA ASP A 179 -2.92 1.04 18.71
C ASP A 179 -4.24 0.96 17.94
N TYR A 180 -5.32 1.30 18.65
CA TYR A 180 -6.63 1.37 18.02
C TYR A 180 -6.67 2.55 17.04
N PRO A 181 -7.22 2.34 15.84
CA PRO A 181 -7.29 3.40 14.85
C PRO A 181 -8.15 4.57 15.31
N SER A 182 -7.66 5.79 15.10
CA SER A 182 -8.54 6.96 15.03
C SER A 182 -9.49 6.80 13.83
N ASP A 183 -10.80 6.84 14.07
CA ASP A 183 -11.82 6.80 13.04
C ASP A 183 -11.73 7.99 12.07
N ALA A 184 -11.18 9.12 12.53
CA ALA A 184 -11.06 10.35 11.75
C ALA A 184 -10.22 10.16 10.49
N ASP A 185 -9.12 9.41 10.55
CA ASP A 185 -8.24 9.21 9.38
C ASP A 185 -8.90 8.33 8.32
N ARG A 186 -9.64 7.31 8.77
CA ARG A 186 -10.41 6.44 7.89
C ARG A 186 -11.53 7.24 7.22
N GLU A 187 -12.23 8.07 7.97
CA GLU A 187 -13.29 8.92 7.44
C GLU A 187 -12.76 9.96 6.46
N ARG A 188 -11.61 10.56 6.75
CA ARG A 188 -10.91 11.45 5.83
C ARG A 188 -10.60 10.76 4.49
N LEU A 189 -10.06 9.54 4.53
CA LEU A 189 -9.83 8.78 3.30
C LEU A 189 -11.14 8.47 2.55
N ARG A 190 -12.19 8.07 3.27
CA ARG A 190 -13.50 7.78 2.65
C ARG A 190 -14.10 9.00 1.96
N ASN A 191 -14.02 10.17 2.60
CA ASN A 191 -14.49 11.42 2.02
C ASN A 191 -13.70 11.82 0.79
N ALA A 192 -12.36 11.71 0.85
CA ALA A 192 -11.50 11.96 -0.31
C ALA A 192 -11.81 11.02 -1.48
N LEU A 193 -12.01 9.72 -1.21
CA LEU A 193 -12.44 8.75 -2.22
C LEU A 193 -13.84 9.04 -2.75
N GLY A 194 -14.73 9.59 -1.92
CA GLY A 194 -16.05 10.08 -2.34
C GLY A 194 -15.95 10.98 -3.56
N PHE A 195 -15.10 12.01 -3.54
CA PHE A 195 -14.92 12.92 -4.67
C PHE A 195 -14.51 12.25 -5.99
N ILE A 196 -13.90 11.05 -5.95
CA ILE A 196 -13.55 10.27 -7.16
C ILE A 196 -14.71 9.40 -7.65
N PHE A 197 -15.57 8.94 -6.74
CA PHE A 197 -16.57 7.91 -6.99
C PHE A 197 -18.02 8.40 -6.89
N LEU A 198 -18.25 9.68 -6.58
CA LEU A 198 -19.59 10.27 -6.37
C LEU A 198 -20.47 10.34 -7.64
N ASP A 199 -19.93 10.07 -8.83
CA ASP A 199 -20.70 9.90 -10.07
C ASP A 199 -21.23 8.46 -10.29
N MET A 200 -21.53 7.70 -9.22
CA MET A 200 -22.13 6.35 -9.29
C MET A 200 -23.47 6.27 -8.60
#